data_AF-B4DHP1-F1
#
_entry.id   AF-B4DHP1-F1
#
_cell.length_a   1.000
_cell.length_b   1.000
_cell.length_c   1.000
_cell.angle_alpha   90.00
_cell.angle_beta   90.00
_cell.angle_gamma   90.00
#
_symmetry.space_group_name_H-M   'P 1'
#
loop_
_entity.id
_entity.type
_entity.pdbx_description
1 polymer ?
#
loop_
_entity_poly.entity_id
_entity_poly.type
_entity_poly.pdbx_seq_one_letter_code
_entity_poly.pdbx_strand_id
1 'polypeptide(L)'
;MNNNQIVAKDLQDEKILYPEFNKLKERNRELKTLLSIGGWNFGTSRFTTMLSTFANREKFIASVISLLRTHDFDGLDLFFLYPGLRGSPMHDRWTFLFLIEELLFAFRKEALLTMRPRLLLSAAVSGVPHIVQTSYDVRFLGRFVPLSGERRSTGLITSMSRMPTRGKSGLAMTMPSASVTRHGL
;
A
#
# COMPACT_ATOMS: atom_id res chain seq x y z
N MET A 1 2.47 -12.81 1.58
CA MET A 1 3.26 -12.79 0.34
C MET A 1 3.94 -14.13 0.17
N ASN A 2 3.77 -14.76 -0.98
CA ASN A 2 4.37 -16.03 -1.33
C ASN A 2 4.91 -15.96 -2.76
N ASN A 3 6.17 -16.36 -2.99
CA ASN A 3 6.81 -16.32 -4.31
C ASN A 3 6.61 -14.98 -5.06
N ASN A 4 6.88 -13.87 -4.36
CA ASN A 4 6.70 -12.48 -4.81
C ASN A 4 5.27 -12.09 -5.21
N GLN A 5 4.26 -12.87 -4.81
CA GLN A 5 2.85 -12.54 -5.03
C GLN A 5 2.16 -12.16 -3.73
N ILE A 6 1.23 -11.22 -3.80
CA ILE A 6 0.29 -11.01 -2.69
C ILE A 6 -0.65 -12.21 -2.62
N VAL A 7 -0.90 -12.66 -1.40
CA VAL A 7 -1.82 -13.75 -1.09
C VAL A 7 -2.52 -13.37 0.20
N ALA A 8 -3.78 -13.79 0.35
CA ALA A 8 -4.45 -13.75 1.64
C ALA A 8 -3.62 -14.47 2.70
N LYS A 9 -3.72 -14.03 3.95
CA LYS A 9 -2.98 -14.65 5.05
C LYS A 9 -3.63 -15.99 5.39
N ASP A 10 -4.95 -16.00 5.48
CA ASP A 10 -5.74 -17.16 5.85
C ASP A 10 -6.94 -17.34 4.89
N LEU A 11 -7.43 -18.58 4.72
CA LEU A 11 -8.61 -18.87 3.89
C LEU A 11 -9.87 -18.13 4.36
N GLN A 12 -9.93 -17.79 5.65
CA GLN A 12 -11.03 -17.02 6.22
C GLN A 12 -11.01 -15.55 5.80
N ASP A 13 -9.84 -15.01 5.44
CA ASP A 13 -9.74 -13.63 4.94
C ASP A 13 -10.59 -13.49 3.68
N GLU A 14 -10.39 -14.38 2.71
CA GLU A 14 -11.09 -14.33 1.43
C GLU A 14 -12.56 -14.70 1.55
N LYS A 15 -12.89 -15.68 2.39
CA LYS A 15 -14.27 -16.20 2.50
C LYS A 15 -15.18 -15.33 3.36
N ILE A 16 -14.64 -14.66 4.37
CA ILE A 16 -15.45 -14.00 5.40
C ILE A 16 -15.01 -12.54 5.56
N LEU A 17 -13.74 -12.29 5.87
CA LEU A 17 -13.33 -10.95 6.30
C LEU A 17 -13.33 -9.91 5.17
N TYR A 18 -12.83 -10.23 3.98
CA TYR A 18 -12.83 -9.29 2.86
C TYR A 18 -14.26 -8.95 2.41
N PRO A 19 -15.18 -9.93 2.21
CA PRO A 19 -16.57 -9.62 1.89
C PRO A 19 -17.24 -8.75 2.97
N GLU A 20 -17.12 -9.12 4.26
CA GLU A 20 -17.74 -8.35 5.35
C GLU A 20 -17.17 -6.94 5.46
N PHE A 21 -15.87 -6.77 5.26
CA PHE A 21 -15.24 -5.45 5.25
C PHE A 21 -15.74 -4.59 4.08
N ASN A 22 -15.84 -5.18 2.88
CA ASN A 22 -16.30 -4.45 1.69
C ASN A 22 -17.81 -4.17 1.71
N LYS A 23 -18.63 -4.95 2.44
CA LYS A 23 -20.05 -4.62 2.69
C LYS A 23 -20.27 -3.30 3.42
N LEU A 24 -19.26 -2.78 4.13
CA LEU A 24 -19.36 -1.44 4.74
C LEU A 24 -19.63 -0.34 3.70
N LYS A 25 -19.24 -0.54 2.43
CA LYS A 25 -19.53 0.36 1.32
C LYS A 25 -21.03 0.45 0.99
N GLU A 26 -21.85 -0.52 1.41
CA GLU A 26 -23.31 -0.45 1.25
C GLU A 26 -23.94 0.61 2.14
N ARG A 27 -23.34 0.86 3.31
CA ARG A 27 -23.79 1.90 4.26
C ARG A 27 -23.29 3.28 3.88
N ASN A 28 -22.11 3.36 3.27
CA ASN A 28 -21.53 4.59 2.76
C ASN A 28 -20.89 4.34 1.40
N ARG A 29 -21.58 4.73 0.32
CA ARG A 29 -21.13 4.53 -1.07
C ARG A 29 -19.86 5.32 -1.42
N GLU A 30 -19.50 6.33 -0.63
CA GLU A 30 -18.26 7.10 -0.78
C GLU A 30 -17.07 6.44 -0.10
N LEU A 31 -17.29 5.44 0.76
CA LEU A 31 -16.23 4.72 1.46
C LEU A 31 -15.33 3.99 0.45
N LYS A 32 -14.01 4.12 0.67
CA LYS A 32 -12.98 3.39 -0.08
C LYS A 32 -12.26 2.42 0.82
N THR A 33 -12.16 1.17 0.38
CA THR A 33 -11.51 0.09 1.13
C THR A 33 -10.18 -0.26 0.47
N LEU A 34 -9.09 -0.22 1.23
CA LEU A 34 -7.76 -0.56 0.74
C LEU A 34 -7.22 -1.78 1.48
N LEU A 35 -6.60 -2.70 0.74
CA LEU A 35 -5.91 -3.85 1.32
C LEU A 35 -4.47 -3.45 1.66
N SER A 36 -4.07 -3.63 2.92
CA SER A 36 -2.71 -3.32 3.37
C SER A 36 -1.81 -4.56 3.33
N ILE A 37 -0.58 -4.38 2.86
CA ILE A 37 0.48 -5.39 2.92
C ILE A 37 1.69 -4.85 3.68
N GLY A 38 2.14 -5.60 4.69
CA GLY A 38 3.31 -5.25 5.49
C GLY A 38 3.02 -5.16 6.97
N GLY A 39 3.54 -4.11 7.61
CA GLY A 39 3.48 -3.90 9.04
C GLY A 39 4.71 -4.43 9.78
N TRP A 40 4.78 -4.15 11.08
CA TRP A 40 5.99 -4.39 11.87
C TRP A 40 6.43 -5.86 11.87
N ASN A 41 5.47 -6.78 12.05
CA ASN A 41 5.68 -8.23 12.15
C ASN A 41 5.87 -8.92 10.79
N PHE A 42 5.53 -8.25 9.69
CA PHE A 42 5.78 -8.78 8.35
C PHE A 42 7.27 -8.85 8.04
N GLY A 43 8.05 -7.99 8.69
CA GLY A 43 9.49 -7.84 8.47
C GLY A 43 9.81 -7.15 7.14
N THR A 44 11.09 -7.15 6.79
CA THR A 44 11.62 -6.46 5.61
C THR A 44 12.04 -7.43 4.50
N SER A 45 12.49 -8.64 4.84
CA SER A 45 13.07 -9.60 3.90
C SER A 45 12.19 -9.90 2.69
N ARG A 46 10.88 -10.11 2.90
CA ARG A 46 9.93 -10.38 1.81
C ARG A 46 9.78 -9.20 0.86
N PHE A 47 9.78 -7.97 1.38
CA PHE A 47 9.79 -6.77 0.54
C PHE A 47 11.11 -6.68 -0.23
N THR A 48 12.25 -6.83 0.43
CA THR A 48 13.57 -6.80 -0.23
C THR A 48 13.67 -7.83 -1.37
N THR A 49 13.21 -9.07 -1.15
CA THR A 49 13.19 -10.10 -2.20
C THR A 49 12.28 -9.70 -3.36
N MET A 50 11.08 -9.19 -3.09
CA MET A 50 10.14 -8.75 -4.14
C MET A 50 10.70 -7.55 -4.92
N LEU A 51 11.41 -6.64 -4.27
CA LEU A 51 12.00 -5.46 -4.90
C LEU A 51 13.25 -5.76 -5.74
N SER A 52 13.94 -6.88 -5.45
CA SER A 52 15.28 -7.18 -5.98
C SER A 52 15.40 -7.26 -7.51
N THR A 53 14.32 -7.56 -8.23
CA THR A 53 14.34 -7.63 -9.70
C THR A 53 13.07 -7.04 -10.29
N PHE A 54 13.15 -6.56 -11.53
CA PHE A 54 11.98 -6.09 -12.27
C PHE A 54 10.90 -7.17 -12.39
N ALA A 55 11.28 -8.40 -12.75
CA ALA A 55 10.35 -9.52 -12.87
C ALA A 55 9.62 -9.85 -11.57
N ASN A 56 10.29 -9.71 -10.42
CA ASN A 56 9.64 -9.92 -9.11
C ASN A 56 8.60 -8.84 -8.81
N ARG A 57 8.90 -7.57 -9.13
CA ARG A 57 7.95 -6.46 -8.96
C ARG A 57 6.77 -6.59 -9.92
N GLU A 58 7.02 -6.94 -11.17
CA GLU A 58 5.96 -7.17 -12.16
C GLU A 58 5.00 -8.28 -11.70
N LYS A 59 5.56 -9.41 -11.24
CA LYS A 59 4.78 -10.52 -10.69
C LYS A 59 3.95 -10.10 -9.47
N PHE A 60 4.53 -9.30 -8.58
CA PHE A 60 3.83 -8.73 -7.43
C PHE A 60 2.66 -7.85 -7.89
N ILE A 61 2.91 -6.90 -8.78
CA ILE A 61 1.91 -5.95 -9.30
C ILE A 61 0.74 -6.69 -9.97
N ALA A 62 1.03 -7.69 -10.81
CA ALA A 62 -0.01 -8.50 -11.46
C ALA A 62 -0.88 -9.23 -10.43
N SER A 63 -0.27 -9.84 -9.41
CA SER A 63 -1.02 -10.51 -8.34
C SER A 63 -1.85 -9.54 -7.50
N VAL A 64 -1.37 -8.32 -7.28
CA VAL A 64 -2.10 -7.26 -6.57
C VAL A 64 -3.36 -6.88 -7.33
N ILE A 65 -3.24 -6.56 -8.62
CA ILE A 65 -4.38 -6.20 -9.45
C ILE A 65 -5.44 -7.31 -9.41
N SER A 66 -5.01 -8.56 -9.62
CA SER A 66 -5.90 -9.72 -9.57
C SER A 66 -6.64 -9.80 -8.23
N LEU A 67 -5.91 -9.83 -7.11
CA LEU A 67 -6.50 -9.98 -5.78
C LEU A 67 -7.48 -8.84 -5.44
N LEU A 68 -7.09 -7.59 -5.71
CA LEU A 68 -7.93 -6.43 -5.40
C LEU A 68 -9.23 -6.45 -6.21
N ARG A 69 -9.17 -6.81 -7.49
CA ARG A 69 -10.35 -6.88 -8.36
C ARG A 69 -11.25 -8.06 -8.02
N THR A 70 -10.67 -9.21 -7.67
CA THR A 70 -11.41 -10.40 -7.22
C THR A 70 -12.22 -10.13 -5.97
N HIS A 71 -11.64 -9.40 -5.00
CA HIS A 71 -12.27 -9.17 -3.70
C HIS A 71 -12.93 -7.80 -3.55
N ASP A 72 -13.07 -7.03 -4.64
CA ASP A 72 -13.71 -5.71 -4.68
C ASP A 72 -13.10 -4.64 -3.75
N PHE A 73 -11.77 -4.62 -3.65
CA PHE A 73 -11.05 -3.52 -2.99
C PHE A 73 -10.85 -2.33 -3.95
N ASP A 74 -10.90 -1.12 -3.39
CA ASP A 74 -10.66 0.12 -4.12
C ASP A 74 -9.15 0.44 -4.28
N GLY A 75 -8.25 -0.23 -3.56
CA GLY A 75 -6.82 0.02 -3.70
C GLY A 75 -5.89 -0.76 -2.78
N LEU A 76 -4.60 -0.42 -2.86
CA LEU A 76 -3.50 -1.01 -2.09
C LEU A 76 -2.92 -0.01 -1.09
N ASP A 77 -2.58 -0.48 0.11
CA ASP A 77 -1.74 0.21 1.08
C ASP A 77 -0.41 -0.54 1.28
N LEU A 78 0.71 0.16 1.01
CA LEU A 78 2.07 -0.37 1.20
C LEU A 78 2.59 0.02 2.59
N PHE A 79 2.71 -0.97 3.48
CA PHE A 79 3.18 -0.76 4.85
C PHE A 79 4.60 -1.33 5.07
N PHE A 80 5.57 -0.87 4.28
CA PHE A 80 6.96 -1.32 4.37
C PHE A 80 7.73 -0.56 5.47
N LEU A 81 8.07 -1.25 6.56
CA LEU A 81 8.79 -0.69 7.70
C LEU A 81 10.19 -1.33 7.88
N TYR A 82 11.26 -0.80 7.29
CA TYR A 82 11.31 0.35 6.38
C TYR A 82 12.34 0.07 5.27
N PRO A 83 12.18 0.62 4.05
CA PRO A 83 13.22 0.55 3.03
C PRO A 83 14.54 1.10 3.57
N GLY A 84 15.65 0.37 3.42
CA GLY A 84 16.97 0.79 3.90
C GLY A 84 17.20 0.70 5.41
N LEU A 85 16.26 0.15 6.19
CA LEU A 85 16.40 -0.05 7.65
C LEU A 85 15.85 -1.43 8.06
N ARG A 86 16.07 -1.82 9.33
CA ARG A 86 15.58 -3.11 9.88
C ARG A 86 15.97 -4.32 9.02
N GLY A 87 17.20 -4.34 8.52
CA GLY A 87 17.74 -5.41 7.67
C GLY A 87 17.43 -5.30 6.18
N SER A 88 16.66 -4.28 5.76
CA SER A 88 16.52 -3.93 4.34
C SER A 88 17.79 -3.19 3.85
N PRO A 89 18.39 -3.58 2.71
CA PRO A 89 19.52 -2.88 2.11
C PRO A 89 19.22 -1.41 1.80
N MET A 90 20.23 -0.54 1.88
CA MET A 90 20.04 0.91 1.62
C MET A 90 19.45 1.19 0.23
N HIS A 91 19.75 0.35 -0.77
CA HIS A 91 19.22 0.52 -2.11
C HIS A 91 17.72 0.27 -2.23
N ASP A 92 17.10 -0.37 -1.22
CA ASP A 92 15.65 -0.58 -1.21
C ASP A 92 14.86 0.72 -1.16
N ARG A 93 15.47 1.83 -0.71
CA ARG A 93 14.88 3.16 -0.83
C ARG A 93 14.48 3.48 -2.27
N TRP A 94 15.35 3.19 -3.23
CA TRP A 94 15.12 3.50 -4.65
C TRP A 94 14.31 2.42 -5.35
N THR A 95 14.52 1.14 -5.03
CA THR A 95 13.70 0.09 -5.63
C THR A 95 12.24 0.13 -5.14
N PHE A 96 12.00 0.56 -3.90
CA PHE A 96 10.65 0.85 -3.40
C PHE A 96 9.99 1.99 -4.18
N LEU A 97 10.78 2.98 -4.61
CA LEU A 97 10.28 4.05 -5.46
C LEU A 97 9.89 3.52 -6.85
N PHE A 98 10.72 2.68 -7.48
CA PHE A 98 10.37 2.03 -8.75
C PHE A 98 9.09 1.23 -8.63
N LEU A 99 8.89 0.48 -7.53
CA LEU A 99 7.65 -0.24 -7.29
C LEU A 99 6.43 0.69 -7.28
N ILE A 100 6.51 1.86 -6.62
CA ILE A 100 5.41 2.83 -6.57
C ILE A 100 5.08 3.33 -7.98
N GLU A 101 6.09 3.68 -8.77
CA GLU A 101 5.89 4.14 -10.16
C GLU A 101 5.25 3.05 -11.03
N GLU A 102 5.76 1.84 -10.94
CA GLU A 102 5.27 0.68 -11.69
C GLU A 102 3.83 0.34 -11.29
N LEU A 103 3.47 0.40 -9.99
CA LEU A 103 2.10 0.23 -9.50
C LEU A 103 1.16 1.31 -10.03
N LEU A 104 1.55 2.59 -9.95
CA LEU A 104 0.73 3.70 -10.44
C LEU A 104 0.48 3.59 -11.94
N PHE A 105 1.51 3.21 -12.71
CA PHE A 105 1.41 2.96 -14.13
C PHE A 105 0.48 1.78 -14.43
N ALA A 106 0.69 0.64 -13.77
CA ALA A 106 -0.11 -0.57 -13.97
C ALA A 106 -1.58 -0.37 -13.61
N PHE A 107 -1.87 0.33 -12.50
CA PHE A 107 -3.25 0.67 -12.11
C PHE A 107 -3.92 1.58 -13.12
N ARG A 108 -3.20 2.57 -13.68
CA ARG A 108 -3.74 3.41 -14.76
C ARG A 108 -4.03 2.59 -16.01
N LYS A 109 -3.08 1.74 -16.42
CA LYS A 109 -3.23 0.86 -17.59
C LYS A 109 -4.42 -0.08 -17.44
N GLU A 110 -4.55 -0.74 -16.29
CA GLU A 110 -5.68 -1.64 -16.02
C GLU A 110 -7.01 -0.90 -16.05
N ALA A 111 -7.12 0.27 -15.43
CA ALA A 111 -8.35 1.07 -15.43
C ALA A 111 -8.84 1.42 -16.84
N LEU A 112 -7.91 1.77 -17.74
CA LEU A 112 -8.21 2.06 -19.14
C LEU A 112 -8.69 0.82 -19.89
N LEU A 113 -8.07 -0.34 -19.63
CA LEU A 113 -8.41 -1.60 -20.31
C LEU A 113 -9.74 -2.19 -19.83
N THR A 114 -10.06 -2.09 -18.54
CA THR A 114 -11.26 -2.70 -17.95
C THR A 114 -12.44 -1.74 -17.87
N MET A 115 -12.23 -0.45 -18.18
CA MET A 115 -13.19 0.64 -17.98
C MET A 115 -13.70 0.74 -16.53
N ARG A 116 -12.90 0.27 -15.56
CA ARG A 116 -13.20 0.38 -14.12
C ARG A 116 -12.49 1.60 -13.52
N PRO A 117 -13.00 2.17 -12.41
CA PRO A 117 -12.27 3.18 -11.66
C PRO A 117 -10.87 2.69 -11.29
N ARG A 118 -9.88 3.57 -11.47
CA ARG A 118 -8.47 3.28 -11.15
C ARG A 118 -8.31 2.91 -9.68
N LEU A 119 -7.57 1.83 -9.42
CA LEU A 119 -7.19 1.44 -8.07
C LEU A 119 -6.38 2.56 -7.39
N LEU A 120 -6.66 2.78 -6.11
CA LEU A 120 -5.93 3.70 -5.24
C LEU A 120 -4.62 3.08 -4.79
N LEU A 121 -3.60 3.91 -4.61
CA LEU A 121 -2.34 3.51 -4.00
C LEU A 121 -2.06 4.40 -2.80
N SER A 122 -1.72 3.78 -1.68
CA SER A 122 -1.29 4.45 -0.47
C SER A 122 -0.04 3.80 0.11
N ALA A 123 0.67 4.55 0.94
CA ALA A 123 1.80 4.02 1.70
C ALA A 123 1.81 4.58 3.12
N ALA A 124 2.03 3.70 4.08
CA ALA A 124 2.27 4.07 5.47
C ALA A 124 3.76 4.40 5.66
N VAL A 125 4.03 5.63 6.09
CA VAL A 125 5.39 6.16 6.24
C VAL A 125 5.70 6.57 7.68
N SER A 126 6.98 6.51 8.06
CA SER A 126 7.43 6.97 9.37
C SER A 126 7.29 8.48 9.53
N GLY A 127 6.88 8.94 10.71
CA GLY A 127 7.01 10.35 11.13
C GLY A 127 8.35 10.71 11.77
N VAL A 128 9.29 9.77 11.89
CA VAL A 128 10.58 10.01 12.56
C VAL A 128 11.59 10.59 11.54
N PRO A 129 12.16 11.80 11.76
CA PRO A 129 13.00 12.49 10.77
C PRO A 129 14.16 11.66 10.22
N HIS A 130 14.92 10.97 11.08
CA HIS A 130 16.03 10.11 10.66
C HIS A 130 15.57 8.96 9.75
N ILE A 131 14.42 8.35 10.04
CA ILE A 131 13.85 7.29 9.20
C ILE A 131 13.42 7.88 7.87
N VAL A 132 12.75 9.03 7.88
CA VAL A 132 12.31 9.70 6.65
C VAL A 132 13.49 10.01 5.73
N GLN A 133 14.55 10.59 6.29
CA GLN A 133 15.75 10.98 5.54
C GLN A 133 16.50 9.78 4.97
N THR A 134 16.41 8.61 5.63
CA THR A 134 17.08 7.38 5.20
C THR A 134 16.23 6.59 4.19
N SER A 135 14.95 6.40 4.48
CA SER A 135 14.08 5.42 3.82
C SER A 135 13.28 5.96 2.65
N TYR A 136 13.10 7.28 2.52
CA TYR A 136 12.18 7.85 1.53
C TYR A 136 12.82 9.00 0.76
N ASP A 137 12.75 8.98 -0.58
CA ASP A 137 12.99 10.19 -1.35
C ASP A 137 11.75 11.09 -1.31
N VAL A 138 11.68 11.94 -0.29
CA VAL A 138 10.51 12.81 -0.04
C VAL A 138 10.23 13.75 -1.21
N ARG A 139 11.28 14.26 -1.87
CA ARG A 139 11.12 15.16 -3.04
C ARG A 139 10.45 14.42 -4.19
N PHE A 140 10.83 13.17 -4.38
CA PHE A 140 10.26 12.35 -5.44
C PHE A 140 8.85 11.87 -5.09
N LEU A 141 8.63 11.36 -3.88
CA LEU A 141 7.30 10.94 -3.41
C LEU A 141 6.28 12.07 -3.44
N GLY A 142 6.72 13.31 -3.15
CA GLY A 142 5.88 14.51 -3.23
C GLY A 142 5.27 14.75 -4.61
N ARG A 143 5.86 14.22 -5.69
CA ARG A 143 5.29 14.31 -7.06
C ARG A 143 4.06 13.44 -7.24
N PHE A 144 3.91 12.42 -6.40
CA PHE A 144 2.77 11.52 -6.46
C PHE A 144 1.70 11.86 -5.42
N VAL A 145 1.99 12.65 -4.38
CA VAL A 145 0.96 13.03 -3.42
C VAL A 145 0.04 14.08 -4.03
N PRO A 146 -1.30 13.93 -3.95
CA PRO A 146 -2.21 14.98 -4.40
C PRO A 146 -2.03 16.23 -3.52
N LEU A 147 -1.76 17.38 -4.15
CA LEU A 147 -1.69 18.66 -3.45
C LEU A 147 -3.07 18.99 -2.84
N SER A 148 -3.07 19.51 -1.62
CA SER A 148 -4.29 19.88 -0.89
C SER A 148 -5.15 20.82 -1.74
N GLY A 149 -6.37 20.37 -2.08
CA GLY A 149 -7.34 21.12 -2.88
C GLY A 149 -7.57 20.61 -4.30
N GLU A 150 -6.77 19.68 -4.82
CA GLU A 150 -6.92 19.20 -6.19
C GLU A 150 -7.72 17.88 -6.25
N ARG A 151 -8.92 17.93 -6.86
CA ARG A 151 -9.78 16.77 -7.16
C ARG A 151 -9.16 15.87 -8.23
N ARG A 152 -7.96 15.38 -8.02
CA ARG A 152 -7.34 14.39 -8.90
C ARG A 152 -7.07 13.14 -8.09
N SER A 153 -7.90 12.13 -8.33
CA SER A 153 -7.80 10.75 -7.85
C SER A 153 -6.56 10.03 -8.39
N THR A 154 -5.43 10.72 -8.60
CA THR A 154 -4.29 10.28 -9.43
C THR A 154 -3.02 10.00 -8.63
N GLY A 155 -3.02 10.20 -7.31
CA GLY A 155 -1.80 10.22 -6.49
C GLY A 155 -1.65 9.13 -5.42
N LEU A 156 -0.43 8.99 -4.89
CA LEU A 156 -0.06 8.24 -3.69
C LEU A 156 -0.64 8.93 -2.45
N ILE A 157 -1.49 8.24 -1.70
CA ILE A 157 -1.98 8.72 -0.41
C ILE A 157 -0.96 8.34 0.67
N THR A 158 -0.45 9.30 1.44
CA THR A 158 0.49 9.02 2.52
C THR A 158 -0.23 9.07 3.87
N SER A 159 -0.03 8.03 4.67
CA SER A 159 -0.46 8.03 6.08
C SER A 159 0.78 8.06 6.97
N MET A 160 0.90 9.10 7.79
CA MET A 160 2.01 9.23 8.75
C MET A 160 1.63 8.57 10.06
N SER A 161 2.42 7.59 10.49
CA SER A 161 2.24 6.93 11.79
C SER A 161 3.35 7.34 12.77
N ARG A 162 2.97 7.86 13.94
CA ARG A 162 3.90 8.06 15.08
C ARG A 162 3.97 6.76 15.87
N MET A 163 4.92 5.89 15.51
CA MET A 163 5.10 4.60 16.18
C MET A 163 5.92 4.78 17.47
N PRO A 164 5.52 4.18 18.61
CA PRO A 164 6.27 4.27 19.85
C PRO A 164 7.63 3.58 19.73
N THR A 165 8.69 4.29 20.06
CA THR A 165 10.06 3.75 20.12
C THR A 165 10.21 2.97 21.42
N ARG A 166 10.41 1.64 21.31
CA ARG A 166 10.88 0.71 22.35
C ARG A 166 10.25 0.88 23.74
N GLY A 167 9.32 -0.01 24.06
CA GLY A 167 8.92 -0.30 25.43
C GLY A 167 7.45 -0.66 25.52
N LYS A 168 7.18 -1.92 25.89
CA LYS A 168 5.87 -2.55 26.07
C LYS A 168 5.29 -3.22 24.82
N SER A 169 5.12 -4.53 24.97
CA SER A 169 4.37 -5.46 24.14
C SER A 169 3.06 -4.85 23.66
N GLY A 170 3.00 -4.44 22.39
CA GLY A 170 1.77 -4.02 21.72
C GLY A 170 1.66 -4.78 20.41
N LEU A 171 0.62 -5.61 20.29
CA LEU A 171 0.23 -6.22 19.03
C LEU A 171 0.11 -5.13 17.95
N ALA A 172 1.02 -5.11 16.98
CA ALA A 172 0.74 -4.44 15.71
C ALA A 172 -0.27 -5.32 14.96
N MET A 173 -1.56 -5.11 15.23
CA MET A 173 -2.62 -5.67 14.40
C MET A 173 -2.46 -5.10 12.99
N THR A 174 -2.49 -5.98 11.99
CA THR A 174 -2.82 -5.60 10.60
C THR A 174 -4.16 -4.86 10.67
N MET A 175 -4.13 -3.53 10.57
CA MET A 175 -5.35 -2.74 10.53
C MET A 175 -5.73 -2.53 9.07
N PRO A 176 -6.95 -2.90 8.65
CA PRO A 176 -7.52 -2.39 7.42
C PRO A 176 -7.49 -0.86 7.47
N SER A 177 -6.93 -0.23 6.44
CA SER A 177 -6.94 1.22 6.32
C SER A 177 -8.18 1.63 5.53
N ALA A 178 -9.04 2.43 6.16
CA ALA A 178 -10.21 3.04 5.52
C ALA A 178 -9.95 4.55 5.41
N SER A 179 -10.06 5.09 4.20
CA SER A 179 -10.00 6.53 3.96
C SER A 179 -11.36 7.05 3.54
N VAL A 180 -11.81 8.11 4.22
CA VAL A 180 -13.04 8.83 3.87
C VAL A 180 -12.62 10.11 3.17
N THR A 181 -12.88 10.20 1.87
CA THR A 181 -12.73 11.47 1.13
C THR A 181 -13.97 12.30 1.41
N ARG A 182 -13.89 13.30 2.32
CA ARG A 182 -15.00 14.27 2.47
C ARG A 182 -15.12 15.07 1.18
N HIS A 183 -16.29 15.07 0.56
CA HIS A 183 -16.65 16.03 -0.47
C HIS A 183 -17.27 17.25 0.21
N GLY A 184 -16.58 18.39 0.15
CA GLY A 184 -17.18 19.68 0.50
C GLY A 184 -18.20 20.06 -0.59
N LEU A 185 -19.36 20.56 -0.14
CA LEU A 185 -20.43 21.15 -0.96
C LEU A 185 -19.88 22.25 -1.88
#